data_AF-A0A0G1IL39-F1
#
_entry.id   AF-A0A0G1IL39-F1
#
_cell.length_a   1.000
_cell.length_b   1.000
_cell.length_c   1.000
_cell.angle_alpha   90.00
_cell.angle_beta   90.00
_cell.angle_gamma   90.00
#
_symmetry.space_group_name_H-M   'P 1'
#
loop_
_entity.id
_entity.type
_entity.pdbx_description
1 polymer ?
#
loop_
_entity_poly.entity_id
_entity_poly.type
_entity_poly.pdbx_seq_one_letter_code
_entity_poly.pdbx_strand_id
1 'polypeptide(L)'
;MKNKFWIFGLSFLILVSGFYISSAADGVPYSLLQPLPGVGQQVSTFPEYIKNIIPFILSLAAVLAVVMIVIGGIQYAISEAIDSKADARDRITQAIFGLLLALLSYLILWTINPQLVNLQLDIKSLNQNTTTTQPQQQTTQQPQQNIIIPGSEGIENVM
;
A
#
# COMPACT_ATOMS: atom_id res chain seq x y z
N MET A 1 7.10 -34.78 -31.43
CA MET A 1 7.10 -34.61 -29.95
C MET A 1 6.10 -33.52 -29.62
N LYS A 2 5.00 -33.89 -28.96
CA LYS A 2 3.78 -33.09 -28.83
C LYS A 2 3.93 -32.04 -27.72
N ASN A 3 4.04 -30.77 -28.14
CA ASN A 3 3.58 -29.53 -27.46
C ASN A 3 3.25 -29.63 -25.95
N LYS A 4 4.29 -29.44 -25.13
CA LYS A 4 4.19 -29.26 -23.66
C LYS A 4 4.25 -27.78 -23.21
N PHE A 5 4.32 -26.83 -24.14
CA PHE A 5 4.40 -25.38 -23.83
C PHE A 5 3.12 -24.85 -23.15
N TRP A 6 1.96 -25.43 -23.49
CA TRP A 6 0.68 -25.05 -22.87
C TRP A 6 0.57 -25.44 -21.39
N ILE A 7 1.28 -26.49 -20.96
CA ILE A 7 1.28 -26.94 -19.56
C ILE A 7 1.96 -25.92 -18.63
N PHE A 8 3.00 -25.24 -19.13
CA PHE A 8 3.68 -24.18 -18.39
C PHE A 8 2.81 -22.92 -18.27
N GLY A 9 2.09 -22.56 -19.33
CA GLY A 9 1.11 -21.46 -19.29
C GLY A 9 -0.06 -21.73 -18.35
N LEU A 10 -0.57 -22.96 -18.33
CA LEU A 10 -1.68 -23.36 -17.43
C LEU A 10 -1.24 -23.41 -15.97
N SER A 11 -0.02 -23.85 -15.69
CA SER A 11 0.54 -23.86 -14.34
C SER A 11 0.76 -22.44 -13.80
N PHE A 12 1.19 -21.51 -14.65
CA PHE A 12 1.29 -20.08 -14.29
C PHE A 12 -0.10 -19.46 -14.01
N LEU A 13 -1.12 -19.83 -14.80
CA LEU A 13 -2.50 -19.37 -14.60
C LEU A 13 -3.10 -19.87 -13.28
N ILE A 14 -2.84 -21.12 -12.90
CA ILE A 14 -3.32 -21.72 -11.63
C ILE A 14 -2.62 -21.08 -10.43
N LEU A 15 -1.33 -20.77 -10.54
CA LEU A 15 -0.57 -20.06 -9.50
C LEU A 15 -1.09 -18.63 -9.28
N VAL A 16 -1.47 -17.94 -10.35
CA VAL A 16 -2.06 -16.60 -10.30
C VAL A 16 -3.48 -16.61 -9.72
N SER A 17 -4.25 -17.68 -9.96
CA SER A 17 -5.63 -17.84 -9.46
C SER A 17 -5.70 -18.19 -7.96
N GLY A 18 -4.68 -18.86 -7.41
CA GLY A 18 -4.64 -19.24 -5.99
C GLY A 18 -4.51 -18.07 -5.00
N PHE A 19 -4.24 -16.86 -5.48
CA PHE A 19 -4.00 -15.68 -4.63
C PHE A 19 -5.23 -14.76 -4.46
N TYR A 20 -6.40 -15.15 -4.96
CA TYR A 20 -7.64 -14.39 -4.70
C TYR A 20 -8.26 -14.81 -3.34
N ILE A 21 -7.59 -14.47 -2.24
CA ILE A 21 -8.16 -14.55 -0.88
C ILE A 21 -8.56 -13.14 -0.44
N SER A 22 -9.86 -12.97 -0.22
CA SER A 22 -10.49 -11.78 0.34
C SER A 22 -9.87 -11.38 1.68
N SER A 23 -9.63 -10.08 1.86
CA SER A 23 -9.54 -9.47 3.19
C SER A 23 -10.46 -8.26 3.24
N ALA A 24 -11.56 -8.41 3.97
CA ALA A 24 -12.29 -7.28 4.55
C ALA A 24 -11.67 -7.06 5.93
N ALA A 25 -10.86 -6.00 6.05
CA ALA A 25 -10.33 -5.55 7.32
C ALA A 25 -10.80 -4.11 7.54
N ASP A 26 -11.71 -3.93 8.49
CA ASP A 26 -12.07 -2.62 9.02
C ASP A 26 -10.82 -2.04 9.71
N GLY A 27 -10.26 -0.99 9.10
CA GLY A 27 -9.00 -0.40 9.52
C GLY A 27 -9.18 0.53 10.71
N VAL A 28 -8.46 0.24 11.80
CA VAL A 28 -8.12 1.25 12.82
C VAL A 28 -7.10 2.20 12.18
N PRO A 29 -7.25 3.53 12.30
CA PRO A 29 -6.34 4.48 11.68
C PRO A 29 -4.90 4.24 12.14
N TYR A 30 -4.04 3.87 11.19
CA TYR A 30 -2.65 3.51 11.45
C TYR A 30 -1.75 4.67 11.03
N SER A 31 -0.96 5.17 11.98
CA SER A 31 0.08 6.17 11.71
C SER A 31 1.32 5.47 11.19
N LEU A 32 1.77 5.83 9.99
CA LEU A 32 3.00 5.26 9.43
C LEU A 32 4.19 5.79 10.25
N LEU A 33 4.95 4.87 10.87
CA LEU A 33 6.19 5.21 11.58
C LEU A 33 7.28 5.71 10.62
N GLN A 34 7.16 5.38 9.33
CA GLN A 34 7.99 5.91 8.27
C GLN A 34 7.07 6.39 7.14
N PRO A 35 6.77 7.71 7.06
CA PRO A 35 5.93 8.26 6.02
C PRO A 35 6.67 8.21 4.69
N LEU A 36 6.20 7.34 3.79
CA LEU A 36 6.69 7.33 2.43
C LEU A 36 6.15 8.56 1.68
N PRO A 37 6.98 9.23 0.86
CA PRO A 37 6.52 10.33 0.02
C PRO A 37 5.40 9.83 -0.91
N GLY A 38 4.24 10.51 -0.86
CA GLY A 38 3.04 10.14 -1.61
C GLY A 38 2.02 9.28 -0.87
N VAL A 39 2.34 8.77 0.33
CA VAL A 39 1.46 7.85 1.09
C VAL A 39 0.71 8.53 2.25
N GLY A 40 1.13 9.73 2.66
CA GLY A 40 0.57 10.44 3.83
C GLY A 40 1.09 9.88 5.15
N GLN A 41 0.84 10.57 6.27
CA GLN A 41 1.30 10.17 7.61
C GLN A 41 0.35 9.16 8.28
N GLN A 42 -0.91 9.14 7.85
CA GLN A 42 -1.97 8.30 8.39
C GLN A 42 -2.67 7.58 7.25
N VAL A 43 -2.88 6.28 7.41
CA VAL A 43 -3.66 5.46 6.49
C VAL A 43 -4.78 4.83 7.30
N SER A 44 -6.01 5.17 6.94
CA SER A 44 -7.19 4.77 7.71
C SER A 44 -7.59 3.33 7.42
N THR A 45 -7.31 2.85 6.21
CA THR A 45 -7.77 1.56 5.71
C THR A 45 -6.77 0.96 4.71
N PHE A 46 -6.72 -0.36 4.60
CA PHE A 46 -5.88 -1.09 3.63
C PHE A 46 -6.02 -0.59 2.16
N PRO A 47 -7.24 -0.29 1.66
CA PRO A 47 -7.44 0.29 0.32
C PRO A 47 -6.69 1.60 0.09
N GLU A 48 -6.63 2.47 1.09
CA GLU A 48 -5.99 3.78 1.00
C GLU A 48 -4.45 3.64 0.93
N TYR A 49 -3.90 2.63 1.60
CA TYR A 49 -2.49 2.26 1.48
C TYR A 49 -2.13 1.75 0.08
N ILE A 50 -2.95 0.84 -0.47
CA ILE A 50 -2.74 0.28 -1.82
C ILE A 50 -2.84 1.35 -2.91
N LYS A 51 -3.81 2.27 -2.78
CA LYS A 51 -3.96 3.40 -3.71
C LYS A 51 -2.69 4.24 -3.82
N ASN A 52 -2.01 4.47 -2.70
CA ASN A 52 -0.84 5.34 -2.67
C ASN A 52 0.47 4.60 -2.98
N ILE A 53 0.56 3.28 -2.73
CA ILE A 53 1.78 2.50 -2.99
C ILE A 53 1.99 2.14 -4.47
N ILE A 54 0.91 1.96 -5.23
CA ILE A 54 0.98 1.67 -6.68
C ILE A 54 1.78 2.75 -7.45
N PRO A 55 1.47 4.06 -7.35
CA PRO A 55 2.25 5.09 -8.05
C PRO A 55 3.68 5.22 -7.51
N PHE A 56 3.90 4.94 -6.21
CA PHE A 56 5.25 4.93 -5.63
C PHE A 56 6.14 3.86 -6.29
N ILE A 57 5.67 2.61 -6.37
CA ILE A 57 6.43 1.52 -6.99
C ILE A 57 6.64 1.80 -8.49
N LEU A 58 5.65 2.38 -9.18
CA LEU A 58 5.76 2.73 -10.59
C LEU A 58 6.85 3.79 -10.83
N SER A 59 6.92 4.81 -9.96
CA SER A 59 7.96 5.84 -10.02
C SER A 59 9.36 5.26 -9.76
N LEU A 60 9.48 4.35 -8.79
CA LEU A 60 10.73 3.66 -8.48
C LEU A 60 11.18 2.78 -9.65
N ALA A 61 10.26 2.02 -10.24
CA ALA A 61 10.53 1.20 -11.42
C ALA A 61 11.00 2.04 -12.61
N ALA A 62 10.40 3.20 -12.84
CA ALA A 62 10.82 4.12 -13.89
C ALA A 62 12.25 4.63 -13.70
N VAL A 63 12.62 5.05 -12.50
CA VAL A 63 13.99 5.49 -12.18
C VAL A 63 15.00 4.36 -12.41
N LEU A 64 14.71 3.16 -11.92
CA LEU A 64 15.59 2.00 -12.09
C LEU A 64 15.75 1.62 -13.57
N ALA A 65 14.67 1.67 -14.35
CA ALA A 65 14.72 1.40 -15.78
C ALA A 65 15.63 2.40 -16.51
N VAL A 66 15.53 3.69 -16.20
CA VAL A 66 16.39 4.73 -16.79
C VAL A 66 17.86 4.48 -16.46
N VAL A 67 18.19 4.15 -15.20
CA VAL A 67 19.57 3.83 -14.79
C VAL A 67 20.14 2.66 -15.60
N MET A 68 19.37 1.59 -15.77
CA MET A 68 19.80 0.41 -16.55
C MET A 68 19.96 0.73 -18.04
N ILE A 69 19.09 1.57 -18.61
CA ILE A 69 19.20 2.04 -19.99
C ILE A 69 20.46 2.89 -20.17
N VAL A 70 20.80 3.76 -19.22
CA VAL A 70 22.02 4.58 -19.29
C VAL A 70 23.27 3.70 -19.24
N ILE A 71 23.34 2.74 -18.32
CA ILE A 71 24.47 1.82 -18.21
C ILE A 71 24.63 0.99 -19.50
N GLY A 72 23.53 0.42 -20.01
CA GLY A 72 23.53 -0.32 -21.27
C GLY A 72 23.86 0.57 -22.47
N GLY A 73 23.39 1.82 -22.49
CA GLY A 73 23.64 2.78 -23.56
C GLY A 73 25.11 3.20 -23.62
N ILE A 74 25.72 3.49 -22.47
CA ILE A 74 27.16 3.78 -22.38
C ILE A 74 27.94 2.54 -22.84
N GLN A 75 27.60 1.35 -22.34
CA GLN A 75 28.28 0.12 -22.73
C GLN A 75 28.18 -0.16 -24.23
N TYR A 76 27.03 0.09 -24.85
CA TYR A 76 26.85 -0.05 -26.29
C TYR A 76 27.70 0.96 -27.09
N ALA A 77 27.81 2.19 -26.60
CA ALA A 77 28.54 3.27 -27.26
C ALA A 77 30.06 3.07 -27.24
N ILE A 78 30.61 2.60 -26.13
CA ILE A 78 32.07 2.45 -25.95
C ILE A 78 32.59 1.05 -26.35
N SER A 79 31.71 0.06 -26.48
CA SER A 79 32.14 -1.31 -26.78
C SER A 79 32.45 -1.51 -28.26
N GLU A 80 33.64 -2.05 -28.55
CA GLU A 80 34.04 -2.48 -29.90
C GLU A 80 33.75 -3.96 -30.15
N ALA A 81 33.73 -4.79 -29.09
CA ALA A 81 33.47 -6.21 -29.22
C ALA A 81 31.98 -6.50 -29.51
N ILE A 82 31.74 -7.42 -30.45
CA ILE A 82 30.40 -7.83 -30.88
C ILE A 82 29.57 -8.37 -29.71
N ASP A 83 30.20 -9.15 -28.83
CA ASP A 83 29.55 -9.77 -27.67
C ASP A 83 29.04 -8.71 -26.68
N SER A 84 29.91 -7.76 -26.32
CA SER A 84 29.54 -6.64 -25.44
C SER A 84 28.46 -5.71 -26.03
N LYS A 85 28.37 -5.61 -27.37
CA LYS A 85 27.27 -4.89 -28.03
C LYS A 85 25.96 -5.68 -27.96
N ALA A 86 26.01 -7.01 -28.04
CA ALA A 86 24.84 -7.86 -27.88
C ALA A 86 24.32 -7.78 -26.43
N ASP A 87 25.19 -7.95 -25.45
CA ASP A 87 24.85 -7.85 -24.02
C ASP A 87 24.24 -6.49 -23.66
N ALA A 88 24.80 -5.41 -24.19
CA ALA A 88 24.28 -4.06 -23.96
C ALA A 88 22.86 -3.89 -24.52
N ARG A 89 22.58 -4.43 -25.71
CA ARG A 89 21.25 -4.42 -26.32
C ARG A 89 20.27 -5.26 -25.52
N ASP A 90 20.67 -6.43 -25.07
CA ASP A 90 19.85 -7.30 -24.24
C ASP A 90 19.49 -6.60 -22.92
N ARG A 91 20.45 -5.92 -22.29
CA ARG A 91 20.21 -5.16 -21.06
C ARG A 91 19.21 -4.02 -21.26
N ILE A 92 19.36 -3.24 -22.34
CA ILE A 92 18.41 -2.17 -22.68
C ILE A 92 17.02 -2.76 -22.95
N THR A 93 16.96 -3.85 -23.70
CA THR A 93 15.70 -4.51 -24.07
C THR A 93 14.99 -5.06 -22.84
N GLN A 94 15.71 -5.70 -21.92
CA GLN A 94 15.18 -6.18 -20.64
C GLN A 94 14.67 -5.03 -19.76
N ALA A 95 15.40 -3.91 -19.70
CA ALA A 95 14.96 -2.73 -18.95
C ALA A 95 13.66 -2.13 -19.54
N ILE A 96 13.56 -2.06 -20.87
CA ILE A 96 12.36 -1.61 -21.58
C ILE A 96 11.20 -2.57 -21.32
N PHE A 97 11.41 -3.88 -21.44
CA PHE A 97 10.36 -4.87 -21.15
C PHE A 97 9.89 -4.82 -19.70
N GLY A 98 10.79 -4.61 -18.74
CA GLY A 98 10.43 -4.43 -17.33
C GLY A 98 9.56 -3.19 -17.10
N LEU A 99 9.94 -2.05 -17.69
CA LEU A 99 9.15 -0.82 -17.62
C LEU A 99 7.81 -0.96 -18.33
N LEU A 100 7.80 -1.57 -19.51
CA LEU A 100 6.59 -1.83 -20.29
C LEU A 100 5.64 -2.75 -19.52
N LEU A 101 6.16 -3.79 -18.85
CA LEU A 101 5.37 -4.69 -18.02
C LEU A 101 4.72 -3.95 -16.84
N ALA A 102 5.46 -3.07 -16.17
CA ALA A 102 4.93 -2.24 -15.09
C ALA A 102 3.84 -1.28 -15.59
N LEU A 103 4.06 -0.62 -16.73
CA LEU A 103 3.09 0.25 -17.38
C LEU A 103 1.85 -0.51 -17.85
N LEU A 104 2.02 -1.69 -18.45
CA LEU A 104 0.92 -2.56 -18.87
C LEU A 104 0.11 -3.03 -17.67
N SER A 105 0.75 -3.39 -16.56
CA SER A 105 0.06 -3.75 -15.33
C SER A 105 -0.82 -2.60 -14.85
N TYR A 106 -0.27 -1.39 -14.77
CA TYR A 106 -1.03 -0.18 -14.43
C TYR A 106 -2.16 0.09 -15.42
N LEU A 107 -1.89 -0.05 -16.72
CA LEU A 107 -2.86 0.21 -17.77
C LEU A 107 -4.01 -0.80 -17.75
N ILE A 108 -3.74 -2.08 -17.48
CA ILE A 108 -4.76 -3.14 -17.34
C ILE A 108 -5.62 -2.86 -16.11
N LEU A 109 -5.02 -2.52 -14.97
CA LEU A 109 -5.74 -2.12 -13.76
C LEU A 109 -6.67 -0.94 -14.04
N TRP A 110 -6.16 0.10 -14.70
CA TRP A 110 -6.92 1.29 -15.07
C TRP A 110 -8.02 1.01 -16.11
N THR A 111 -7.76 0.13 -17.07
CA THR A 111 -8.70 -0.23 -18.14
C THR A 111 -9.88 -1.05 -17.62
N ILE A 112 -9.64 -2.02 -16.72
CA ILE A 112 -10.72 -2.85 -16.18
C ILE A 112 -11.57 -2.05 -15.20
N ASN A 113 -10.94 -1.39 -14.22
CA ASN A 113 -11.66 -0.50 -13.31
C ASN A 113 -10.68 0.46 -12.62
N PRO A 114 -10.76 1.78 -12.84
CA PRO A 114 -9.90 2.75 -12.16
C PRO A 114 -10.09 2.75 -10.63
N GLN A 115 -11.18 2.18 -10.11
CA GLN A 115 -11.39 1.97 -8.67
C GLN A 115 -10.43 0.93 -8.08
N LEU A 116 -9.74 0.10 -8.86
CA LEU A 116 -8.69 -0.79 -8.34
C LEU A 116 -7.36 -0.08 -8.14
N VAL A 117 -7.15 1.03 -8.86
CA VAL A 117 -6.01 1.93 -8.67
C VAL A 117 -6.33 2.97 -7.60
N ASN A 118 -7.57 3.43 -7.57
CA ASN A 118 -8.05 4.43 -6.64
C ASN A 118 -9.21 3.83 -5.83
N LEU A 119 -8.91 2.82 -4.99
CA LEU A 119 -9.92 2.14 -4.17
C LEU A 119 -10.69 3.15 -3.33
N GLN A 120 -11.91 3.42 -3.78
CA GLN A 120 -12.96 4.07 -3.02
C GLN A 120 -13.87 2.95 -2.54
N LEU A 121 -13.48 2.29 -1.45
CA LEU A 121 -14.42 1.42 -0.74
C LEU A 121 -15.30 2.33 0.11
N ASP A 122 -16.46 2.70 -0.43
CA ASP A 122 -17.54 3.28 0.38
C ASP A 122 -18.08 2.17 1.28
N ILE A 123 -17.43 1.97 2.42
CA ILE A 123 -18.02 1.24 3.53
C ILE A 123 -19.04 2.18 4.18
N LYS A 124 -20.20 2.36 3.53
CA LYS A 124 -21.37 2.91 4.21
C LYS A 124 -21.58 2.03 5.43
N SER A 125 -21.27 2.60 6.59
CA SER A 125 -21.39 1.95 7.88
C SER A 125 -22.85 1.55 8.07
N LEU A 126 -23.19 0.31 7.72
CA LEU A 126 -24.46 -0.25 8.11
C LEU A 126 -24.30 -0.62 9.58
N ASN A 127 -24.89 0.22 10.42
CA ASN A 127 -25.15 0.01 11.85
C ASN A 127 -24.11 0.61 12.81
N GLN A 128 -24.17 1.94 13.00
CA GLN A 128 -23.84 2.57 14.29
C GLN A 128 -25.06 2.55 15.23
N ASN A 129 -25.61 1.36 15.49
CA ASN A 129 -26.58 1.14 16.56
C ASN A 129 -26.13 -0.04 17.43
N THR A 130 -24.85 -0.08 17.82
CA THR A 130 -24.42 -0.83 19.00
C THR A 130 -24.18 0.16 20.13
N THR A 131 -25.27 0.41 20.86
CA THR A 131 -25.30 0.95 22.21
C THR A 131 -24.13 0.37 23.01
N THR A 132 -23.18 1.21 23.41
CA THR A 132 -22.08 0.82 24.29
C THR A 132 -22.65 0.58 25.69
N THR A 133 -23.03 -0.67 25.99
CA THR A 133 -23.17 -1.14 27.37
C THR A 133 -21.88 -1.87 27.76
N GLN A 134 -21.21 -1.26 28.72
CA GLN A 134 -19.98 -1.66 29.40
C GLN A 134 -20.11 -3.03 30.13
N PRO A 135 -19.04 -3.84 30.13
CA PRO A 135 -18.67 -4.58 31.35
C PRO A 135 -17.18 -4.40 31.75
N GLN A 136 -16.96 -4.48 33.06
CA GLN A 136 -15.81 -4.08 33.86
C GLN A 136 -14.64 -5.10 33.89
N GLN A 137 -13.41 -4.64 34.21
CA GLN A 137 -12.35 -5.44 34.86
C GLN A 137 -11.60 -4.59 35.92
N GLN A 138 -11.69 -4.96 37.21
CA GLN A 138 -10.88 -4.49 38.38
C GLN A 138 -9.63 -5.41 38.54
N THR A 139 -8.48 -5.12 39.19
CA THR A 139 -8.18 -4.60 40.55
C THR A 139 -6.63 -4.41 40.70
N THR A 140 -6.05 -3.36 41.34
CA THR A 140 -5.47 -3.40 42.72
C THR A 140 -5.00 -2.00 43.25
N GLN A 141 -5.75 -1.45 44.24
CA GLN A 141 -5.40 -0.81 45.56
C GLN A 141 -4.23 0.22 45.68
N GLN A 142 -4.21 1.38 46.39
CA GLN A 142 -4.96 2.06 47.52
C GLN A 142 -4.29 3.46 47.80
N PRO A 143 -4.73 4.42 48.68
CA PRO A 143 -6.03 4.79 49.28
C PRO A 143 -6.50 6.26 48.98
N GLN A 144 -7.80 6.51 49.14
CA GLN A 144 -8.45 7.83 49.07
C GLN A 144 -8.22 8.67 50.34
N GLN A 145 -8.08 10.00 50.19
CA GLN A 145 -8.63 10.93 51.18
C GLN A 145 -9.42 12.04 50.48
N ASN A 146 -10.73 11.86 50.51
CA ASN A 146 -11.75 12.85 50.23
C ASN A 146 -11.89 13.73 51.47
N ILE A 147 -11.39 14.97 51.45
CA ILE A 147 -11.83 15.99 52.41
C ILE A 147 -13.09 16.62 51.82
N ILE A 148 -14.22 16.23 52.39
CA ILE A 148 -15.50 16.94 52.29
C ILE A 148 -15.37 18.14 53.24
N ILE A 149 -15.37 19.37 52.71
CA ILE A 149 -15.60 20.55 53.55
C ILE A 149 -17.09 20.89 53.44
N PRO A 150 -17.87 20.76 54.53
CA PRO A 150 -19.23 21.25 54.57
C PRO A 150 -19.22 22.77 54.78
N GLY A 151 -19.94 23.51 53.95
CA GLY A 151 -20.33 24.89 54.21
C GLY A 151 -19.35 25.97 53.75
N SER A 152 -19.67 26.61 52.64
CA SER A 152 -19.33 28.02 52.40
C SER A 152 -20.54 28.71 51.76
N GLU A 153 -21.64 28.76 52.50
CA GLU A 153 -22.64 29.80 52.28
C GLU A 153 -22.04 31.12 52.79
N GLY A 154 -21.92 32.13 51.92
CA GLY A 154 -21.57 33.49 52.32
C GLY A 154 -20.29 34.05 51.70
N ILE A 155 -20.42 34.62 50.50
CA ILE A 155 -19.76 35.87 50.07
C ILE A 155 -20.74 36.48 49.07
N GLU A 156 -21.73 37.23 49.55
CA GLU A 156 -21.61 38.69 49.69
C GLU A 156 -21.16 39.31 48.37
N ASN A 157 -22.13 39.68 47.54
CA ASN A 157 -21.96 40.81 46.63
C ASN A 157 -23.29 41.55 46.49
N VAL A 158 -23.54 42.41 47.47
CA VAL A 158 -24.49 43.53 47.41
C VAL A 158 -23.64 44.79 47.40
N MET A 159 -23.44 45.37 46.21
CA MET A 159 -23.49 46.81 45.95
C MET A 159 -23.41 47.08 44.45
#